data_AF-A0A4Q3DAS1-F1
#
_entry.id   AF-A0A4Q3DAS1-F1
#
_cell.length_a   1.000
_cell.length_b   1.000
_cell.length_c   1.000
_cell.angle_alpha   90.00
_cell.angle_beta   90.00
_cell.angle_gamma   90.00
#
_symmetry.space_group_name_H-M   'P 1'
#
loop_
_entity.id
_entity.type
_entity.pdbx_description
1 polymer ?
#
loop_
_entity_poly.entity_id
_entity_poly.type
_entity_poly.pdbx_seq_one_letter_code
_entity_poly.pdbx_strand_id
1 'polypeptide(L)'
;MVKNFLKTTFRNLWKNKTYSFLNIFGLATGLACAGLIYLWVEDEVNFDAFNTKKNELYDIRENQKYDSYTATFSATPGLMGPAMQAEIPGVANTCRVFDMDAVLFSIDSKSVYAAGIYADPSIFSMFTLPFVEGNARTAFSQLYSLVITQKAAVKFFGRDKNVVGKSIRLDNKQNYMITGLIKDLPENSSVQFEFVAPFKIVFDQSPWLKRWGNNS
;
A
#
# COMPACT_ATOMS: atom_id res chain seq x y z
N MET A 1 -27.29 45.37 -13.51
CA MET A 1 -28.12 44.58 -14.45
C MET A 1 -28.17 43.10 -14.10
N VAL A 2 -27.04 42.42 -13.82
CA VAL A 2 -27.00 40.99 -13.41
C VAL A 2 -27.92 40.66 -12.22
N LYS A 3 -27.98 41.53 -11.20
CA LYS A 3 -28.92 41.39 -10.06
C LYS A 3 -30.40 41.29 -10.48
N ASN A 4 -30.82 42.05 -11.49
CA ASN A 4 -32.21 42.04 -11.94
C ASN A 4 -32.52 40.78 -12.76
N PHE A 5 -31.57 40.31 -13.58
CA PHE A 5 -31.70 39.05 -14.31
C PHE A 5 -31.78 37.86 -13.35
N LEU A 6 -30.86 37.75 -12.38
CA LEU A 6 -30.90 36.69 -11.36
C LEU A 6 -32.22 36.71 -10.57
N LYS A 7 -32.66 37.88 -10.10
CA LYS A 7 -33.94 38.03 -9.36
C LYS A 7 -35.13 37.57 -10.19
N THR A 8 -35.14 37.87 -11.49
CA THR A 8 -36.22 37.48 -12.39
C THR A 8 -36.21 35.98 -12.66
N THR A 9 -35.04 35.38 -12.88
CA THR A 9 -34.86 33.94 -13.07
C THR A 9 -35.32 33.15 -11.85
N PHE A 10 -34.89 33.52 -10.64
CA PHE A 10 -35.33 32.85 -9.40
C PHE A 10 -36.84 32.93 -9.19
N ARG A 11 -37.46 34.08 -9.50
CA ARG A 11 -38.92 34.22 -9.40
C ARG A 11 -39.66 33.32 -10.40
N ASN A 12 -39.13 33.17 -11.61
CA ASN A 12 -39.68 32.26 -12.62
C ASN A 12 -39.52 30.79 -12.23
N LEU A 13 -38.36 30.39 -11.67
CA LEU A 13 -38.13 29.04 -11.17
C LEU A 13 -39.12 28.69 -10.04
N TRP A 14 -39.40 29.63 -9.14
CA TRP A 14 -40.36 29.43 -8.04
C TRP A 14 -41.82 29.41 -8.52
N LYS A 15 -42.14 30.07 -9.63
CA LYS A 15 -43.48 30.05 -10.22
C LYS A 15 -43.77 28.74 -10.95
N ASN A 16 -42.77 28.14 -11.59
CA ASN A 16 -42.89 26.90 -12.38
C ASN A 16 -42.19 25.70 -11.72
N LYS A 17 -42.48 25.47 -10.43
CA LYS A 17 -41.71 24.56 -9.54
C LYS A 17 -41.47 23.17 -10.10
N THR A 18 -42.50 22.49 -10.62
CA THR A 18 -42.37 21.11 -11.10
C THR A 18 -41.47 21.01 -12.33
N TYR A 19 -41.67 21.88 -13.31
CA TYR A 19 -40.85 21.91 -14.54
C TYR A 19 -39.40 22.30 -14.24
N SER A 20 -39.21 23.30 -13.39
CA SER A 20 -37.88 23.71 -12.95
C SER A 20 -37.18 22.61 -12.15
N PHE A 21 -37.90 21.91 -11.27
CA PHE A 21 -37.36 20.78 -10.50
C PHE A 21 -36.90 19.65 -11.42
N LEU A 22 -37.75 19.19 -12.36
CA LEU A 22 -37.39 18.09 -13.27
C LEU A 22 -36.13 18.40 -14.10
N ASN A 23 -36.02 19.61 -14.66
CA ASN A 23 -34.86 19.99 -15.46
C ASN A 23 -33.59 20.14 -14.61
N ILE A 24 -33.68 20.81 -13.47
CA ILE A 24 -32.53 20.99 -12.57
C ILE A 24 -32.07 19.64 -12.02
N PHE A 25 -33.02 18.78 -11.62
CA PHE A 25 -32.72 17.46 -11.08
C PHE A 25 -32.07 16.57 -12.14
N GLY A 26 -32.58 16.55 -13.38
CA GLY A 26 -31.97 15.80 -14.48
C GLY A 26 -30.54 16.26 -14.79
N LEU A 27 -30.33 17.57 -14.90
CA LEU A 27 -29.01 18.14 -15.14
C LEU A 27 -28.04 17.86 -13.98
N ALA A 28 -28.49 18.07 -12.74
CA ALA A 28 -27.68 17.81 -11.54
C ALA A 28 -27.30 16.32 -11.44
N THR A 29 -28.23 15.42 -11.75
CA THR A 29 -27.97 13.97 -11.77
C THR A 29 -26.96 13.63 -12.85
N GLY A 30 -27.10 14.18 -14.07
CA GLY A 30 -26.14 13.96 -15.16
C GLY A 30 -24.73 14.44 -14.80
N LEU A 31 -24.62 15.63 -14.21
CA LEU A 31 -23.34 16.17 -13.73
C LEU A 31 -22.75 15.34 -12.58
N ALA A 32 -23.58 14.85 -11.66
CA ALA A 32 -23.13 13.98 -10.58
C ALA A 32 -22.57 12.65 -11.12
N CYS A 33 -23.28 12.00 -12.04
CA CYS A 33 -22.82 10.77 -12.68
C CYS A 33 -21.50 11.00 -13.44
N ALA A 34 -21.40 12.06 -14.23
CA ALA A 34 -20.17 12.40 -14.95
C ALA A 34 -19.00 12.70 -14.00
N GLY A 35 -19.26 13.40 -12.88
CA GLY A 35 -18.26 13.67 -11.86
C GLY A 35 -17.76 12.42 -11.14
N LEU A 36 -18.65 11.47 -10.82
CA LEU A 36 -18.26 10.19 -10.21
C LEU A 36 -17.40 9.35 -11.17
N ILE A 37 -17.77 9.30 -12.45
CA ILE A 37 -16.95 8.62 -13.48
C ILE A 37 -15.58 9.30 -13.59
N TYR A 38 -15.53 10.63 -13.60
CA TYR A 38 -14.27 11.37 -13.65
C TYR A 38 -13.36 11.03 -12.46
N LEU A 39 -13.89 11.04 -11.23
CA LEU A 39 -13.11 10.68 -10.04
C LEU A 39 -12.57 9.25 -10.10
N TRP A 40 -13.38 8.31 -10.61
CA TRP A 40 -12.92 6.93 -10.80
C TRP A 40 -11.81 6.82 -11.85
N VAL A 41 -11.95 7.51 -12.99
CA VAL A 41 -10.88 7.54 -14.01
C VAL A 41 -9.61 8.21 -13.47
N GLU A 42 -9.75 9.30 -12.71
CA GLU A 42 -8.62 9.98 -12.08
C GLU A 42 -7.89 9.06 -11.10
N ASP A 43 -8.61 8.28 -10.30
CA ASP A 43 -8.03 7.31 -9.38
C ASP A 43 -7.24 6.21 -10.12
N GLU A 44 -7.84 5.63 -11.16
CA GLU A 44 -7.24 4.54 -11.96
C GLU A 44 -6.00 5.00 -12.75
N VAL A 45 -6.05 6.18 -13.36
CA VAL A 45 -4.91 6.73 -14.12
C VAL A 45 -3.74 7.12 -13.21
N ASN A 46 -4.03 7.51 -11.98
CA ASN A 46 -3.02 7.86 -10.98
C ASN A 46 -2.63 6.68 -10.08
N PHE A 47 -3.09 5.47 -10.38
CA PHE A 47 -2.71 4.27 -9.63
C PHE A 47 -1.18 4.09 -9.65
N ASP A 48 -0.59 3.88 -8.47
CA ASP A 48 0.86 3.84 -8.22
C ASP A 48 1.68 5.08 -8.63
N ALA A 49 1.03 6.20 -9.01
CA ALA A 49 1.72 7.40 -9.47
C ALA A 49 2.62 8.05 -8.42
N PHE A 50 2.44 7.71 -7.14
CA PHE A 50 3.29 8.19 -6.05
C PHE A 50 4.72 7.61 -6.09
N ASN A 51 4.91 6.43 -6.71
CA ASN A 51 6.22 5.81 -6.86
C ASN A 51 7.00 6.51 -7.98
N THR A 52 8.10 7.19 -7.61
CA THR A 52 8.96 7.93 -8.56
C THR A 52 9.60 7.03 -9.60
N LYS A 53 9.74 5.73 -9.30
CA LYS A 53 10.34 4.72 -10.18
C LYS A 53 9.30 3.79 -10.82
N LYS A 54 8.01 4.15 -10.86
CA LYS A 54 6.95 3.25 -11.33
C LYS A 54 7.19 2.61 -12.70
N ASN A 55 7.87 3.31 -13.61
CA ASN A 55 8.17 2.80 -14.96
C ASN A 55 9.38 1.83 -15.00
N GLU A 56 10.08 1.66 -13.89
CA GLU A 56 11.27 0.80 -13.73
C GLU A 56 11.01 -0.35 -12.74
N LEU A 57 9.83 -0.37 -12.12
CA LEU A 57 9.41 -1.40 -11.18
C LEU A 57 8.57 -2.42 -11.92
N TYR A 58 8.95 -3.69 -11.78
CA TYR A 58 8.28 -4.82 -12.39
C TYR A 58 7.93 -5.84 -11.32
N ASP A 59 6.72 -6.39 -11.41
CA ASP A 59 6.27 -7.50 -10.60
C ASP A 59 6.43 -8.80 -11.37
N ILE A 60 6.99 -9.82 -10.72
CA ILE A 60 7.29 -11.10 -11.36
C ILE A 60 6.13 -12.06 -11.12
N ARG A 61 5.55 -12.52 -12.24
CA ARG A 61 4.40 -13.42 -12.25
C ARG A 61 4.77 -14.74 -12.88
N GLU A 62 4.24 -15.83 -12.33
CA GLU A 62 4.40 -17.18 -12.87
C GLU A 62 3.17 -17.57 -13.70
N ASN A 63 3.38 -18.09 -14.90
CA ASN A 63 2.33 -18.72 -15.70
C ASN A 63 2.38 -20.24 -15.53
N GLN A 64 1.33 -20.81 -14.96
CA GLN A 64 1.13 -22.25 -14.83
C GLN A 64 0.13 -22.73 -15.88
N LYS A 65 0.55 -23.69 -16.72
CA LYS A 65 -0.31 -24.28 -17.74
C LYS A 65 -1.04 -25.50 -17.18
N TYR A 66 -2.37 -25.43 -17.19
CA TYR A 66 -3.26 -26.56 -16.94
C TYR A 66 -3.82 -27.08 -18.28
N ASP A 67 -4.47 -28.24 -18.26
CA ASP A 67 -4.96 -28.93 -19.46
C ASP A 67 -5.88 -28.05 -20.33
N SER A 68 -6.67 -27.15 -19.74
CA SER A 68 -7.64 -26.32 -20.46
C SER A 68 -7.38 -24.81 -20.40
N TYR A 69 -6.45 -24.34 -19.57
CA TYR A 69 -6.18 -22.90 -19.40
C TYR A 69 -4.79 -22.64 -18.82
N THR A 70 -4.33 -21.39 -18.95
CA THR A 70 -3.14 -20.90 -18.24
C THR A 70 -3.61 -20.02 -17.08
N ALA A 71 -3.11 -20.28 -15.88
CA ALA A 71 -3.30 -19.39 -14.74
C ALA A 71 -2.01 -18.61 -14.44
N THR A 72 -2.18 -17.38 -14.00
CA THR A 72 -1.07 -16.49 -13.64
C THR A 72 -1.08 -16.24 -12.14
N PHE A 73 0.04 -16.47 -11.46
CA PHE A 73 0.20 -16.32 -10.02
C PHE A 73 1.30 -15.31 -9.67
N SER A 74 1.21 -14.70 -8.49
CA SER A 74 2.25 -13.80 -7.96
C SER A 74 3.30 -14.51 -7.11
N ALA A 75 2.99 -15.71 -6.63
CA ALA A 75 3.89 -16.46 -5.78
C ALA A 75 5.07 -16.99 -6.60
N THR A 76 6.29 -16.73 -6.12
CA THR A 76 7.53 -17.11 -6.80
C THR A 76 8.51 -17.74 -5.80
N PRO A 77 9.45 -18.57 -6.25
CA PRO A 77 10.46 -19.16 -5.37
C PRO A 77 11.29 -18.08 -4.65
N GLY A 78 11.54 -18.26 -3.35
CA GLY A 78 12.33 -17.31 -2.57
C GLY A 78 13.79 -17.13 -3.06
N LEU A 79 14.30 -18.07 -3.86
CA LEU A 79 15.62 -17.98 -4.50
C LEU A 79 15.63 -17.14 -5.79
N MET A 80 14.46 -16.86 -6.38
CA MET A 80 14.34 -16.22 -7.69
C MET A 80 14.93 -14.81 -7.71
N GLY A 81 14.60 -13.96 -6.73
CA GLY A 81 15.12 -12.57 -6.67
C GLY A 81 16.65 -12.48 -6.75
N PRO A 82 17.39 -13.11 -5.82
CA PRO A 82 18.86 -13.12 -5.87
C PRO A 82 19.44 -13.71 -7.16
N ALA A 83 18.84 -14.77 -7.71
CA ALA A 83 19.31 -15.38 -8.95
C ALA A 83 19.08 -14.46 -10.16
N MET A 84 17.91 -13.82 -10.25
CA MET A 84 17.62 -12.86 -11.32
C MET A 84 18.61 -11.69 -11.33
N GLN A 85 18.96 -11.16 -10.15
CA GLN A 85 19.94 -10.09 -10.05
C GLN A 85 21.35 -10.54 -10.46
N ALA A 86 21.72 -11.80 -10.21
CA ALA A 86 23.03 -12.34 -10.55
C ALA A 86 23.16 -12.74 -12.02
N GLU A 87 22.08 -13.25 -12.63
CA GLU A 87 22.13 -13.95 -13.91
C GLU A 87 21.48 -13.17 -15.07
N ILE A 88 20.59 -12.21 -14.79
CA ILE A 88 19.86 -11.46 -15.83
C ILE A 88 20.48 -10.05 -16.00
N PRO A 89 21.14 -9.76 -17.13
CA PRO A 89 21.64 -8.43 -17.41
C PRO A 89 20.52 -7.39 -17.44
N GLY A 90 20.76 -6.22 -16.84
CA GLY A 90 19.80 -5.11 -16.77
C GLY A 90 18.92 -5.10 -15.52
N VAL A 91 18.92 -6.16 -14.71
CA VAL A 91 18.26 -6.15 -13.39
C VAL A 91 19.11 -5.37 -12.39
N ALA A 92 18.74 -4.12 -12.12
CA ALA A 92 19.50 -3.27 -11.19
C ALA A 92 19.38 -3.73 -9.72
N ASN A 93 18.18 -4.14 -9.31
CA ASN A 93 17.92 -4.62 -7.95
C ASN A 93 16.70 -5.53 -7.92
N THR A 94 16.58 -6.35 -6.88
CA THR A 94 15.38 -7.16 -6.62
C THR A 94 14.91 -6.98 -5.19
N CYS A 95 13.60 -7.13 -4.97
CA CYS A 95 13.00 -7.09 -3.65
C CYS A 95 11.96 -8.21 -3.57
N ARG A 96 12.19 -9.18 -2.69
CA ARG A 96 11.17 -10.18 -2.36
C ARG A 96 10.25 -9.59 -1.30
N VAL A 97 8.96 -9.89 -1.44
CA VAL A 97 7.91 -9.49 -0.51
C VAL A 97 7.12 -10.73 -0.13
N PHE A 98 6.73 -10.83 1.14
CA PHE A 98 5.83 -11.84 1.64
C PHE A 98 4.74 -11.16 2.46
N ASP A 99 3.50 -11.28 2.01
CA ASP A 99 2.36 -10.65 2.66
C ASP A 99 2.04 -11.33 3.99
N MET A 100 1.70 -10.51 4.98
CA MET A 100 1.12 -10.94 6.23
C MET A 100 -0.30 -10.40 6.32
N ASP A 101 -1.24 -11.32 6.51
CA ASP A 101 -2.55 -10.99 7.04
C ASP A 101 -2.44 -10.23 8.38
N ALA A 102 -3.57 -9.75 8.87
CA ALA A 102 -3.63 -9.07 10.15
C ALA A 102 -3.09 -9.94 11.30
N VAL A 103 -1.91 -9.59 11.82
CA VAL A 103 -1.25 -10.27 12.95
C VAL A 103 -1.38 -9.48 14.24
N LEU A 104 -1.27 -10.18 15.37
CA LEU A 104 -1.47 -9.59 16.69
C LEU A 104 -0.19 -8.89 17.16
N PHE A 105 -0.29 -7.60 17.46
CA PHE A 105 0.71 -6.85 18.19
C PHE A 105 0.28 -6.63 19.64
N SER A 106 1.18 -6.97 20.57
CA SER A 106 1.02 -6.71 21.99
C SER A 106 1.94 -5.57 22.41
N ILE A 107 1.31 -4.51 22.94
CA ILE A 107 1.94 -3.27 23.39
C ILE A 107 1.47 -3.05 24.83
N ASP A 108 2.36 -3.26 25.79
CA ASP A 108 2.01 -3.24 27.22
C ASP A 108 0.79 -4.14 27.53
N SER A 109 -0.35 -3.54 27.88
CA SER A 109 -1.62 -4.24 28.16
C SER A 109 -2.63 -4.19 27.00
N LYS A 110 -2.22 -3.72 25.81
CA LYS A 110 -3.07 -3.59 24.62
C LYS A 110 -2.72 -4.61 23.56
N SER A 111 -3.76 -5.07 22.87
CA SER A 111 -3.69 -5.99 21.75
C SER A 111 -4.27 -5.30 20.52
N VAL A 112 -3.47 -5.18 19.47
CA VAL A 112 -3.84 -4.48 18.24
C VAL A 112 -3.46 -5.35 17.05
N TYR A 113 -4.39 -5.55 16.12
CA TYR A 113 -4.10 -6.24 14.87
C TYR A 113 -3.57 -5.27 13.84
N ALA A 114 -2.56 -5.66 13.08
CA ALA A 114 -2.12 -4.92 11.91
C ALA A 114 -1.67 -5.87 10.80
N ALA A 115 -1.91 -5.50 9.55
CA ALA A 115 -1.44 -6.24 8.38
C ALA A 115 -0.14 -5.63 7.85
N GLY A 116 0.73 -6.45 7.27
CA GLY A 116 2.03 -5.95 6.86
C GLY A 116 2.72 -6.89 5.90
N ILE A 117 4.00 -6.64 5.69
CA ILE A 117 4.81 -7.42 4.77
C ILE A 117 6.17 -7.75 5.39
N TYR A 118 6.75 -8.86 4.99
CA TYR A 118 8.19 -9.05 5.08
C TYR A 118 8.83 -8.69 3.75
N ALA A 119 9.86 -7.85 3.77
CA ALA A 119 10.54 -7.41 2.55
C ALA A 119 12.06 -7.41 2.68
N ASP A 120 12.75 -7.54 1.55
CA ASP A 120 14.19 -7.30 1.48
C ASP A 120 14.50 -5.81 1.76
N PRO A 121 15.69 -5.47 2.30
CA PRO A 121 16.08 -4.07 2.55
C PRO A 121 16.04 -3.17 1.29
N SER A 122 16.14 -3.77 0.11
CA SER A 122 16.03 -3.08 -1.17
C SER A 122 14.70 -2.36 -1.36
N ILE A 123 13.63 -2.74 -0.64
CA ILE A 123 12.31 -2.07 -0.70
C ILE A 123 12.43 -0.55 -0.52
N PHE A 124 13.28 -0.10 0.41
CA PHE A 124 13.45 1.33 0.72
C PHE A 124 14.23 2.11 -0.35
N SER A 125 14.89 1.40 -1.28
CA SER A 125 15.61 2.00 -2.41
C SER A 125 14.86 1.87 -3.74
N MET A 126 13.96 0.89 -3.83
CA MET A 126 13.15 0.59 -5.01
C MET A 126 11.84 1.38 -4.99
N PHE A 127 11.15 1.41 -3.86
CA PHE A 127 9.87 2.10 -3.69
C PHE A 127 10.04 3.49 -3.04
N THR A 128 9.10 4.38 -3.33
CA THR A 128 9.09 5.73 -2.74
C THR A 128 8.47 5.66 -1.36
N LEU A 129 9.26 5.43 -0.32
CA LEU A 129 8.77 5.35 1.07
C LEU A 129 9.28 6.55 1.90
N PRO A 130 8.48 7.62 2.08
CA PRO A 130 8.95 8.81 2.77
C PRO A 130 9.06 8.58 4.28
N PHE A 131 10.28 8.57 4.81
CA PHE A 131 10.54 8.48 6.25
C PHE A 131 10.18 9.81 6.94
N VAL A 132 9.38 9.70 8.00
CA VAL A 132 9.09 10.77 8.96
C VAL A 132 10.13 10.77 10.08
N GLU A 133 10.50 9.57 10.54
CA GLU A 133 11.53 9.35 11.56
C GLU A 133 12.34 8.09 11.23
N GLY A 134 13.63 8.08 11.55
CA GLY A 134 14.55 7.01 11.18
C GLY A 134 15.19 7.22 9.80
N ASN A 135 15.84 6.18 9.28
CA ASN A 135 16.59 6.26 8.02
C ASN A 135 16.46 4.95 7.23
N ALA A 136 16.11 5.07 5.94
CA ALA A 136 16.00 3.97 4.99
C ALA A 136 17.22 3.03 4.98
N ARG A 137 18.44 3.57 5.11
CA ARG A 137 19.68 2.77 5.08
C ARG A 137 19.89 1.93 6.33
N THR A 138 19.37 2.38 7.48
CA THR A 138 19.54 1.70 8.77
C THR A 138 18.25 1.04 9.26
N ALA A 139 17.16 1.14 8.49
CA ALA A 139 15.84 0.62 8.81
C ALA A 139 15.88 -0.86 9.16
N PHE A 140 16.65 -1.67 8.43
CA PHE A 140 16.85 -3.11 8.72
C PHE A 140 18.26 -3.43 9.22
N SER A 141 18.84 -2.55 10.05
CA SER A 141 20.18 -2.76 10.65
C SER A 141 20.26 -3.99 11.57
N GLN A 142 19.13 -4.42 12.13
CA GLN A 142 18.99 -5.64 12.94
C GLN A 142 17.89 -6.54 12.38
N LEU A 143 17.96 -7.85 12.66
CA LEU A 143 17.02 -8.83 12.11
C LEU A 143 15.57 -8.56 12.56
N TYR A 144 15.35 -8.25 13.83
CA TYR A 144 14.01 -7.94 14.37
C TYR A 144 13.75 -6.43 14.38
N SER A 145 13.93 -5.80 13.22
CA SER A 145 13.52 -4.42 12.96
C SER A 145 12.09 -4.34 12.48
N LEU A 146 11.41 -3.23 12.75
CA LEU A 146 10.08 -2.94 12.25
C LEU A 146 10.02 -1.49 11.76
N VAL A 147 9.56 -1.29 10.53
CA VAL A 147 9.19 0.03 10.04
C VAL A 147 7.68 0.08 9.93
N ILE A 148 7.07 1.14 10.42
CA ILE A 148 5.60 1.26 10.48
C ILE A 148 5.11 2.56 9.84
N THR A 149 3.85 2.59 9.41
CA THR A 149 3.20 3.81 8.89
C THR A 149 2.72 4.72 10.02
N GLN A 150 2.37 5.98 9.71
CA GLN A 150 1.81 6.92 10.68
C GLN A 150 0.47 6.43 11.24
N LYS A 151 -0.41 5.89 10.40
CA LYS A 151 -1.66 5.24 10.80
C LYS A 151 -1.41 4.12 11.81
N ALA A 152 -0.44 3.24 11.53
CA ALA A 152 -0.07 2.15 12.42
C ALA A 152 0.50 2.66 13.76
N ALA A 153 1.37 3.66 13.72
CA ALA A 153 1.92 4.29 14.93
C ALA A 153 0.82 4.89 15.81
N VAL A 154 -0.19 5.55 15.22
CA VAL A 154 -1.34 6.07 15.96
C VAL A 154 -2.18 4.95 16.57
N LYS A 155 -2.37 3.86 15.83
CA LYS A 155 -3.10 2.68 16.30
C LYS A 155 -2.40 2.01 17.50
N PHE A 156 -1.07 1.96 17.48
CA PHE A 156 -0.25 1.32 18.51
C PHE A 156 -0.02 2.21 19.74
N PHE A 157 0.40 3.46 19.54
CA PHE A 157 0.90 4.33 20.60
C PHE A 157 0.05 5.62 20.79
N GLY A 158 -1.02 5.79 20.03
CA GLY A 158 -1.80 7.03 20.04
C GLY A 158 -1.03 8.19 19.40
N ARG A 159 -1.16 9.40 19.94
CA ARG A 159 -0.47 10.60 19.41
C ARG A 159 0.94 10.78 19.95
N ASP A 160 1.57 9.72 20.43
CA ASP A 160 2.96 9.79 20.87
C ASP A 160 3.87 10.13 19.69
N LYS A 161 4.82 11.05 19.92
CA LYS A 161 5.77 11.51 18.92
C LYS A 161 7.05 10.67 18.89
N ASN A 162 7.33 9.91 19.96
CA ASN A 162 8.55 9.12 20.08
C ASN A 162 8.20 7.64 19.89
N VAL A 163 8.21 7.18 18.65
CA VAL A 163 7.81 5.81 18.30
C VAL A 163 9.02 4.95 17.90
N VAL A 164 10.01 5.54 17.22
CA VAL A 164 11.27 4.87 16.91
C VAL A 164 12.04 4.56 18.20
N GLY A 165 12.67 3.38 18.26
CA GLY A 165 13.39 2.85 19.41
C GLY A 165 12.52 2.05 20.39
N LYS A 166 11.19 2.14 20.29
CA LYS A 166 10.30 1.31 21.12
C LYS A 166 10.26 -0.13 20.62
N SER A 167 10.00 -1.05 21.54
CA SER A 167 9.77 -2.45 21.21
C SER A 167 8.29 -2.81 21.24
N ILE A 168 7.88 -3.67 20.32
CA ILE A 168 6.53 -4.20 20.20
C ILE A 168 6.60 -5.71 19.99
N ARG A 169 5.70 -6.46 20.61
CA ARG A 169 5.71 -7.92 20.53
C ARG A 169 4.73 -8.38 19.47
N LEU A 170 5.20 -9.20 18.52
CA LEU A 170 4.39 -9.77 17.44
C LEU A 170 4.00 -11.22 17.80
N ASP A 171 2.71 -11.53 17.66
CA ASP A 171 2.05 -12.81 17.94
C ASP A 171 2.40 -13.44 19.29
N ASN A 172 2.66 -12.62 20.31
CA ASN A 172 3.15 -13.07 21.61
C ASN A 172 4.43 -13.92 21.54
N LYS A 173 5.18 -13.88 20.43
CA LYS A 173 6.38 -14.71 20.21
C LYS A 173 7.65 -13.88 20.27
N GLN A 174 7.74 -12.87 19.42
CA GLN A 174 9.00 -12.17 19.18
C GLN A 174 8.85 -10.66 19.38
N ASN A 175 9.83 -10.07 20.06
CA ASN A 175 9.93 -8.62 20.19
C ASN A 175 10.64 -8.06 18.95
N TYR A 176 10.00 -7.07 18.35
CA TYR A 176 10.55 -6.24 17.29
C TYR A 176 10.83 -4.86 17.84
N MET A 177 11.85 -4.20 17.31
CA MET A 177 12.15 -2.81 17.64
C MET A 177 11.81 -1.93 16.44
N ILE A 178 11.09 -0.86 16.71
CA ILE A 178 10.68 0.09 15.68
C ILE A 178 11.90 0.92 15.30
N THR A 179 12.34 0.81 14.05
CA THR A 179 13.55 1.47 13.53
C THR A 179 13.23 2.60 12.56
N GLY A 180 11.98 2.70 12.13
CA GLY A 180 11.53 3.75 11.24
C GLY A 180 10.02 3.99 11.29
N LEU A 181 9.66 5.24 11.04
CA LEU A 181 8.29 5.69 10.84
C LEU A 181 8.20 6.29 9.45
N ILE A 182 7.32 5.77 8.61
CA ILE A 182 7.09 6.30 7.26
C ILE A 182 5.71 6.95 7.18
N LYS A 183 5.53 7.85 6.21
CA LYS A 183 4.22 8.38 5.85
C LYS A 183 3.29 7.25 5.40
N ASP A 184 1.99 7.48 5.55
CA ASP A 184 0.99 6.56 5.02
C ASP A 184 1.09 6.47 3.51
N LEU A 185 0.93 5.25 3.00
CA LEU A 185 0.88 4.99 1.57
C LEU A 185 -0.48 5.45 1.03
N PRO A 186 -0.53 6.00 -0.20
CA PRO A 186 -1.79 6.32 -0.86
C PRO A 186 -2.68 5.09 -0.99
N GLU A 187 -4.00 5.29 -0.94
CA GLU A 187 -4.97 4.19 -1.06
C GLU A 187 -4.97 3.57 -2.47
N ASN A 188 -4.58 4.34 -3.49
CA ASN A 188 -4.44 3.91 -4.88
C ASN A 188 -3.01 3.42 -5.21
N SER A 189 -2.49 2.50 -4.40
CA SER A 189 -1.21 1.84 -4.65
C SER A 189 -1.31 0.33 -4.54
N SER A 190 -0.54 -0.39 -5.37
CA SER A 190 -0.30 -1.83 -5.28
C SER A 190 0.39 -2.24 -3.98
N VAL A 191 1.24 -1.37 -3.42
CA VAL A 191 1.98 -1.68 -2.19
C VAL A 191 1.24 -1.06 -1.02
N GLN A 192 0.67 -1.92 -0.17
CA GLN A 192 -0.03 -1.50 1.03
C GLN A 192 0.42 -2.32 2.23
N PHE A 193 0.76 -1.64 3.32
CA PHE A 193 1.10 -2.29 4.58
C PHE A 193 0.99 -1.29 5.74
N GLU A 194 0.68 -1.78 6.94
CA GLU A 194 0.80 -1.01 8.18
C GLU A 194 2.22 -1.11 8.76
N PHE A 195 2.90 -2.23 8.50
CA PHE A 195 4.30 -2.44 8.88
C PHE A 195 5.08 -3.25 7.83
N VAL A 196 6.41 -3.06 7.82
CA VAL A 196 7.34 -3.89 7.05
C VAL A 196 8.47 -4.40 7.98
N ALA A 197 8.76 -5.70 7.88
CA ALA A 197 9.82 -6.38 8.61
C ALA A 197 10.81 -7.10 7.65
N PRO A 198 12.00 -7.49 8.09
CA PRO A 198 12.99 -8.13 7.20
C PRO A 198 12.57 -9.52 6.67
N PHE A 199 12.57 -9.68 5.34
CA PHE A 199 12.32 -10.97 4.64
C PHE A 199 13.22 -12.11 5.10
N LYS A 200 14.42 -11.79 5.59
CA LYS A 200 15.33 -12.78 6.16
C LYS A 200 14.69 -13.64 7.26
N ILE A 201 13.76 -13.08 8.04
CA ILE A 201 13.06 -13.82 9.12
C ILE A 201 12.26 -14.98 8.54
N VAL A 202 11.36 -14.71 7.57
CA VAL A 202 10.54 -15.75 6.95
C VAL A 202 11.40 -16.70 6.13
N PHE A 203 12.40 -16.19 5.41
CA PHE A 203 13.32 -17.03 4.64
C PHE A 203 14.10 -18.04 5.49
N ASP A 204 14.56 -17.64 6.68
CA ASP A 204 15.29 -18.52 7.58
C ASP A 204 14.37 -19.57 8.23
N GLN A 205 13.13 -19.19 8.55
CA GLN A 205 12.12 -20.04 9.22
C GLN A 205 11.38 -20.99 8.28
N SER A 206 11.38 -20.73 6.97
CA SER A 206 10.60 -21.48 5.98
C SER A 206 11.50 -22.25 5.01
N PRO A 207 11.76 -23.55 5.25
CA PRO A 207 12.58 -24.37 4.35
C PRO A 207 12.06 -24.45 2.90
N TRP A 208 10.76 -24.27 2.71
CA TRP A 208 10.11 -24.32 1.40
C TRP A 208 10.50 -23.13 0.49
N LEU A 209 10.80 -21.94 1.05
CA LEU A 209 11.29 -20.78 0.30
C LEU A 209 12.68 -21.01 -0.32
N LYS A 210 13.42 -22.01 0.17
CA LYS A 210 14.78 -22.36 -0.29
C LYS A 210 14.77 -23.37 -1.43
N ARG A 211 13.60 -23.60 -2.07
CA ARG A 211 13.42 -24.56 -3.16
C ARG A 211 12.86 -23.87 -4.40
N TRP A 212 13.37 -24.25 -5.56
CA TRP A 212 12.93 -23.72 -6.85
C TRP A 212 11.51 -24.13 -7.26
N GLY A 213 11.03 -25.28 -6.81
CA GLY A 213 9.67 -25.75 -7.12
C GLY A 213 8.57 -25.13 -6.26
N ASN A 214 8.86 -24.05 -5.52
CA ASN A 214 7.89 -23.41 -4.65
C ASN A 214 7.13 -22.30 -5.38
N ASN A 215 5.81 -22.33 -5.26
CA ASN A 215 4.87 -21.35 -5.81
C ASN A 215 3.84 -20.92 -4.75
N SER A 216 4.26 -20.89 -3.48
CA SER A 216 3.49 -20.46 -2.31
C SER A 216 4.19 -19.32 -1.58
#